data_AF-A0A832EXW1-F1
#
_entry.id   AF-A0A832EXW1-F1
#
_cell.length_a   1.000
_cell.length_b   1.000
_cell.length_c   1.000
_cell.angle_alpha   90.00
_cell.angle_beta   90.00
_cell.angle_gamma   90.00
#
_symmetry.space_group_name_H-M   'P 1'
#
loop_
_entity.id
_entity.type
_entity.pdbx_description
1 polymer ?
#
loop_
_entity_poly.entity_id
_entity_poly.type
_entity_poly.pdbx_seq_one_letter_code
_entity_poly.pdbx_strand_id
1 'polypeptide(L)'
;MPLPQSPLKSINSYIIKGKRNLIIDTGMNRLECEEALKNALLKLNIDLSNTDFLITHMHADHSGLIGKLSTPQSSVYFTQEDAPYILGTNWDGFWLQEAQYAKKYGFPIDALSNAIQKHPGYKYAFKGKLSAKVKFVEDGEVLNYDS
;
A
#
# COMPACT_ATOMS: atom_id res chain seq x y z
N MET A 1 8.89 7.78 -5.49
CA MET A 1 7.71 8.59 -5.10
C MET A 1 8.08 9.49 -3.93
N PRO A 2 7.84 10.81 -4.06
CA PRO A 2 8.17 11.79 -3.02
C PRO A 2 7.23 11.67 -1.81
N LEU A 3 7.81 11.82 -0.62
CA LEU A 3 7.13 11.84 0.67
C LEU A 3 7.51 13.12 1.44
N PRO A 4 7.00 14.29 1.05
CA PRO A 4 7.36 15.53 1.72
C PRO A 4 6.91 15.49 3.18
N GLN A 5 7.75 16.07 4.04
CA GLN A 5 7.58 16.10 5.50
C GLN A 5 7.55 14.69 6.13
N SER A 6 8.12 13.69 5.45
CA SER A 6 8.40 12.36 6.01
C SER A 6 9.91 12.19 6.22
N PRO A 7 10.36 11.52 7.30
CA PRO A 7 11.77 11.19 7.48
C PRO A 7 12.33 10.32 6.35
N LEU A 8 11.47 9.53 5.68
CA LEU A 8 11.83 8.70 4.53
C LEU A 8 12.23 9.54 3.32
N LYS A 9 11.71 10.78 3.19
CA LYS A 9 11.85 11.71 2.06
C LYS A 9 11.24 11.21 0.75
N SER A 10 11.50 9.96 0.38
CA SER A 10 10.99 9.30 -0.82
C SER A 10 11.14 7.79 -0.69
N ILE A 11 10.33 7.07 -1.45
CA ILE A 11 10.43 5.61 -1.63
C ILE A 11 10.53 5.27 -3.11
N ASN A 12 10.84 4.02 -3.44
CA ASN A 12 10.84 3.53 -4.81
C ASN A 12 9.57 2.72 -5.10
N SER A 13 9.12 2.78 -6.34
CA SER A 13 8.12 1.87 -6.92
C SER A 13 8.66 1.46 -8.27
N TYR A 14 8.44 0.20 -8.62
CA TYR A 14 9.00 -0.41 -9.82
C TYR A 14 7.87 -0.82 -10.75
N ILE A 15 8.10 -0.70 -12.05
CA ILE A 15 7.15 -1.11 -13.07
C ILE A 15 7.86 -2.07 -14.02
N ILE A 16 7.36 -3.30 -14.07
CA ILE A 16 7.77 -4.31 -15.04
C ILE A 16 6.77 -4.26 -16.19
N LYS A 17 7.25 -3.97 -17.39
CA LYS A 17 6.43 -3.85 -18.60
C LYS A 17 6.57 -5.12 -19.43
N GLY A 18 5.44 -5.69 -19.84
CA GLY A 18 5.39 -6.92 -20.64
C GLY A 18 4.06 -7.04 -21.39
N LYS A 19 3.67 -8.27 -21.75
CA LYS A 19 2.30 -8.56 -22.24
C LYS A 19 1.25 -8.14 -21.21
N ARG A 20 1.59 -8.27 -19.95
CA ARG A 20 0.86 -7.74 -18.80
C ARG A 20 1.84 -7.00 -17.92
N ASN A 21 1.45 -5.84 -17.41
CA ASN A 21 2.34 -5.03 -16.57
C ASN A 21 2.24 -5.45 -15.11
N LEU A 22 3.30 -5.25 -14.35
CA LEU A 22 3.32 -5.39 -12.90
C LEU A 22 3.86 -4.12 -12.27
N ILE A 23 3.11 -3.54 -11.33
CA ILE A 23 3.58 -2.44 -10.47
C ILE A 23 3.94 -3.04 -9.12
N ILE A 24 5.15 -2.78 -8.65
CA ILE A 24 5.62 -3.19 -7.33
C ILE A 24 5.58 -1.96 -6.42
N ASP A 25 4.72 -2.03 -5.40
CA ASP A 25 4.38 -0.97 -4.46
C ASP A 25 3.79 0.30 -5.09
N THR A 26 2.92 0.97 -4.35
CA THR A 26 2.05 2.03 -4.88
C THR A 26 2.20 3.37 -4.17
N GLY A 27 2.89 3.44 -3.03
CA GLY A 27 3.05 4.70 -2.32
C GLY A 27 1.99 4.96 -1.27
N MET A 28 2.22 6.02 -0.48
CA MET A 28 1.24 6.56 0.44
C MET A 28 0.03 7.12 -0.31
N ASN A 29 -1.17 6.99 0.25
CA ASN A 29 -2.39 7.62 -0.26
C ASN A 29 -2.33 9.15 -0.10
N ARG A 30 -1.53 9.79 -0.96
CA ARG A 30 -1.19 11.20 -0.96
C ARG A 30 -1.08 11.69 -2.39
N LEU A 31 -1.38 12.97 -2.59
CA LEU A 31 -1.35 13.60 -3.90
C LEU A 31 0.03 13.49 -4.55
N GLU A 32 1.10 13.68 -3.78
CA GLU A 32 2.46 13.70 -4.32
C GLU A 32 2.93 12.31 -4.82
N CYS A 33 2.50 11.23 -4.17
CA CYS A 33 2.71 9.87 -4.66
C CYS A 33 1.84 9.57 -5.87
N GLU A 34 0.57 10.00 -5.83
CA GLU A 34 -0.40 9.77 -6.90
C GLU A 34 0.02 10.45 -8.21
N GLU A 35 0.45 11.71 -8.14
CA GLU A 35 0.96 12.47 -9.28
C GLU A 35 2.25 11.84 -9.84
N ALA A 36 3.20 11.48 -8.96
CA ALA A 36 4.44 10.86 -9.39
C ALA A 36 4.18 9.54 -10.14
N LEU A 37 3.28 8.70 -9.63
CA LEU A 37 2.96 7.43 -10.25
C LEU A 37 2.15 7.62 -11.53
N LYS A 38 1.13 8.49 -11.55
CA LYS A 38 0.38 8.83 -12.78
C LYS A 38 1.29 9.34 -13.89
N ASN A 39 2.23 10.22 -13.58
CA ASN A 39 3.21 10.70 -14.55
C ASN A 39 4.11 9.57 -15.09
N ALA A 40 4.52 8.63 -14.24
CA ALA A 40 5.27 7.45 -14.67
C ALA A 40 4.44 6.55 -15.59
N LEU A 41 3.17 6.27 -15.23
CA LEU A 41 2.25 5.47 -16.04
C LEU A 41 2.02 6.08 -17.43
N LEU A 42 1.82 7.41 -17.50
CA LEU A 42 1.69 8.13 -18.76
C LEU A 42 2.97 8.05 -19.60
N LYS A 43 4.12 8.34 -19.00
CA LYS A 43 5.42 8.32 -19.69
C LYS A 43 5.76 6.94 -20.24
N LEU A 44 5.37 5.88 -19.54
CA LEU A 44 5.65 4.49 -19.92
C LEU A 44 4.54 3.87 -20.77
N ASN A 45 3.45 4.60 -21.03
CA ASN A 45 2.24 4.14 -21.72
C ASN A 45 1.69 2.84 -21.09
N ILE A 46 1.42 2.88 -19.79
CA ILE A 46 0.89 1.76 -19.01
C ILE A 46 -0.63 1.88 -18.94
N ASP A 47 -1.31 0.83 -19.40
CA ASP A 47 -2.76 0.67 -19.24
C ASP A 47 -3.07 -0.09 -17.93
N LEU A 48 -3.76 0.57 -17.00
CA LEU A 48 -4.16 -0.03 -15.72
C LEU A 48 -5.11 -1.22 -15.88
N SER A 49 -5.89 -1.29 -16.97
CA SER A 49 -6.76 -2.45 -17.25
C SER A 49 -5.96 -3.73 -17.54
N ASN A 50 -4.70 -3.57 -17.95
CA ASN A 50 -3.75 -4.65 -18.21
C ASN A 50 -2.55 -4.60 -17.24
N THR A 51 -2.80 -4.21 -16.00
CA THR A 51 -1.76 -4.08 -14.97
C THR A 51 -2.17 -4.77 -13.68
N ASP A 52 -1.24 -5.55 -13.14
CA ASP A 52 -1.32 -6.15 -11.82
C ASP A 52 -0.41 -5.43 -10.83
N PHE A 53 -0.55 -5.77 -9.56
CA PHE A 53 0.18 -5.13 -8.46
C PHE A 53 0.77 -6.17 -7.54
N LEU A 54 2.02 -5.99 -7.15
CA LEU A 54 2.65 -6.71 -6.04
C LEU A 54 2.93 -5.70 -4.93
N ILE A 55 2.34 -5.92 -3.76
CA ILE A 55 2.62 -5.14 -2.57
C ILE A 55 3.62 -5.92 -1.74
N THR A 56 4.80 -5.34 -1.53
CA THR A 56 5.90 -6.01 -0.81
C THR A 56 5.54 -6.26 0.63
N HIS A 57 4.87 -5.28 1.26
CA HIS A 57 4.29 -5.46 2.58
C HIS A 57 3.21 -4.42 2.91
N MET A 58 2.48 -4.64 4.00
CA MET A 58 1.30 -3.90 4.43
C MET A 58 1.43 -2.39 4.66
N HIS A 59 2.62 -1.83 4.87
CA HIS A 59 2.78 -0.44 5.27
C HIS A 59 2.18 0.54 4.26
N ALA A 60 1.69 1.68 4.78
CA ALA A 60 0.96 2.67 3.98
C ALA A 60 1.78 3.26 2.82
N ASP A 61 3.10 3.37 2.96
CA ASP A 61 3.98 3.79 1.88
C ASP A 61 4.15 2.76 0.77
N HIS A 62 3.68 1.53 0.93
CA HIS A 62 3.70 0.50 -0.10
C HIS A 62 2.29 0.23 -0.63
N SER A 63 1.31 0.12 0.26
CA SER A 63 -0.06 -0.28 -0.07
C SER A 63 -1.03 0.89 -0.27
N GLY A 64 -0.65 2.13 0.05
CA GLY A 64 -1.59 3.24 0.23
C GLY A 64 -2.45 3.59 -0.98
N LEU A 65 -1.90 3.57 -2.20
CA LEU A 65 -2.62 3.94 -3.42
C LEU A 65 -3.30 2.76 -4.13
N ILE A 66 -3.18 1.53 -3.62
CA ILE A 66 -3.67 0.35 -4.31
C ILE A 66 -5.16 0.44 -4.68
N GLY A 67 -5.99 0.94 -3.77
CA GLY A 67 -7.43 1.09 -4.02
C GLY A 67 -7.83 2.17 -5.02
N LYS A 68 -6.93 3.10 -5.37
CA LYS A 68 -7.17 4.09 -6.43
C LYS A 68 -6.72 3.61 -7.81
N LEU A 69 -5.76 2.69 -7.86
CA LEU A 69 -5.06 2.30 -9.08
C LEU A 69 -5.53 0.95 -9.61
N SER A 70 -5.83 0.00 -8.73
CA SER A 70 -6.26 -1.32 -9.14
C SER A 70 -7.64 -1.27 -9.78
N THR A 71 -7.82 -1.99 -10.88
CA THR A 71 -9.12 -2.12 -11.55
C THR A 71 -9.72 -3.50 -11.28
N PRO A 72 -11.00 -3.76 -11.63
CA PRO A 72 -11.56 -5.11 -11.59
C PRO A 72 -10.82 -6.14 -12.45
N GLN A 73 -10.03 -5.68 -13.44
CA GLN A 73 -9.21 -6.54 -14.28
C GLN A 73 -7.84 -6.86 -13.67
N SER A 74 -7.42 -6.12 -12.63
CA SER A 74 -6.15 -6.35 -11.94
C SER A 74 -6.19 -7.56 -11.02
N SER A 75 -5.03 -8.19 -10.85
CA SER A 75 -4.69 -9.00 -9.68
C SER A 75 -3.81 -8.17 -8.74
N VAL A 76 -4.04 -8.28 -7.43
CA VAL A 76 -3.22 -7.67 -6.39
C VAL A 76 -2.64 -8.79 -5.52
N TYR A 77 -1.31 -8.87 -5.53
CA TYR A 77 -0.51 -9.87 -4.86
C TYR A 77 0.09 -9.31 -3.56
N PHE A 78 -0.01 -10.06 -2.47
CA PHE A 78 0.65 -9.82 -1.18
C PHE A 78 0.56 -11.07 -0.31
N THR A 79 1.26 -11.13 0.82
CA THR A 79 1.21 -12.29 1.72
C THR A 79 -0.14 -12.39 2.44
N GLN A 80 -0.53 -13.60 2.88
CA GLN A 80 -1.79 -13.77 3.62
C GLN A 80 -1.77 -13.03 4.96
N GLU A 81 -0.59 -12.94 5.58
CA GLU A 81 -0.33 -12.25 6.85
C GLU A 81 -0.61 -10.75 6.76
N ASP A 82 -0.39 -10.16 5.60
CA ASP A 82 -0.58 -8.73 5.37
C ASP A 82 -2.03 -8.36 5.06
N ALA A 83 -2.85 -9.35 4.70
CA ALA A 83 -4.23 -9.15 4.27
C ALA A 83 -5.09 -8.35 5.26
N PRO A 84 -5.05 -8.61 6.59
CA PRO A 84 -5.89 -7.88 7.53
C PRO A 84 -5.59 -6.38 7.61
N TYR A 85 -4.34 -6.00 7.32
CA TYR A 85 -3.85 -4.62 7.36
C TYR A 85 -4.09 -3.91 6.04
N ILE A 86 -3.77 -4.56 4.91
CA ILE A 86 -4.00 -4.00 3.56
C ILE A 86 -5.50 -3.88 3.28
N LEU A 87 -6.30 -4.91 3.59
CA LEU A 87 -7.74 -4.92 3.33
C LEU A 87 -8.55 -4.25 4.45
N GLY A 88 -7.89 -3.86 5.54
CA GLY A 88 -8.50 -3.20 6.69
C GLY A 88 -9.54 -4.02 7.45
N THR A 89 -9.53 -5.35 7.33
CA THR A 89 -10.48 -6.23 8.01
C THR A 89 -10.23 -6.33 9.52
N ASN A 90 -9.04 -5.95 10.00
CA ASN A 90 -8.70 -5.89 11.43
C ASN A 90 -8.12 -4.52 11.85
N TRP A 91 -8.52 -3.44 11.18
CA TRP A 91 -7.95 -2.11 11.41
C TRP A 91 -8.15 -1.64 12.86
N ASP A 92 -9.38 -1.67 13.36
CA ASP A 92 -9.70 -1.19 14.71
C ASP A 92 -9.00 -2.03 15.79
N GLY A 93 -8.96 -3.36 15.61
CA GLY A 93 -8.26 -4.27 16.51
C GLY A 93 -6.76 -4.00 16.56
N PHE A 94 -6.13 -3.79 15.40
CA PHE A 94 -4.71 -3.45 15.31
C PHE A 94 -4.39 -2.13 16.05
N TRP A 95 -5.09 -1.04 15.73
CA TRP A 95 -4.78 0.24 16.38
C TRP A 95 -5.14 0.28 17.86
N LEU A 96 -6.12 -0.51 18.29
CA LEU A 96 -6.40 -0.71 19.71
C LEU A 96 -5.24 -1.45 20.41
N GLN A 97 -4.68 -2.47 19.79
CA GLN A 97 -3.52 -3.19 20.32
C GLN A 97 -2.28 -2.30 20.39
N GLU A 98 -2.00 -1.54 19.33
CA GLU A 98 -0.91 -0.55 19.30
C GLU A 98 -1.10 0.51 20.39
N ALA A 99 -2.33 0.99 20.59
CA ALA A 99 -2.66 1.92 21.67
C ALA A 99 -2.36 1.32 23.07
N GLN A 100 -2.73 0.05 23.28
CA GLN A 100 -2.46 -0.64 24.54
C GLN A 100 -0.97 -0.82 24.80
N TYR A 101 -0.19 -1.17 23.78
CA TYR A 101 1.27 -1.27 23.90
C TYR A 101 1.91 0.08 24.17
N ALA A 102 1.54 1.11 23.42
CA ALA A 102 2.04 2.47 23.64
C ALA A 102 1.79 2.91 25.09
N LYS A 103 0.56 2.73 25.59
CA LYS A 103 0.22 3.00 26.99
C LYS A 103 1.07 2.19 27.98
N LYS A 104 1.23 0.88 27.73
CA LYS A 104 2.01 -0.03 28.60
C LYS A 104 3.46 0.43 28.74
N TYR A 105 4.04 1.00 27.69
CA TYR A 105 5.43 1.46 27.68
C TYR A 105 5.58 2.97 27.93
N GLY A 106 4.55 3.62 28.48
CA GLY A 106 4.64 4.99 29.00
C GLY A 106 4.27 6.11 28.02
N PHE A 107 3.67 5.78 26.87
CA PHE A 107 3.13 6.81 25.97
C PHE A 107 1.97 7.57 26.65
N PRO A 108 1.93 8.91 26.60
CA PRO A 108 0.89 9.70 27.24
C PRO A 108 -0.50 9.38 26.68
N ILE A 109 -1.43 8.99 27.56
CA ILE A 109 -2.77 8.53 27.18
C ILE A 109 -3.62 9.64 26.55
N ASP A 110 -3.44 10.87 27.02
CA ASP A 110 -4.08 12.09 26.52
C ASP A 110 -3.63 12.44 25.10
N ALA A 111 -2.39 12.08 24.74
CA ALA A 111 -1.85 12.29 23.39
C ALA A 111 -2.14 11.14 22.42
N LEU A 112 -2.50 9.95 22.91
CA LEU A 112 -2.50 8.70 22.14
C LEU A 112 -3.45 8.71 20.94
N SER A 113 -4.70 9.15 21.12
CA SER A 113 -5.68 9.22 20.04
C SER A 113 -5.21 10.14 18.89
N ASN A 114 -4.71 11.32 19.25
CA ASN A 114 -4.14 12.27 18.30
C ASN A 114 -2.88 11.71 17.60
N ALA A 115 -2.04 10.97 18.33
CA ALA A 115 -0.86 10.33 17.76
C ALA A 115 -1.24 9.27 16.71
N ILE A 116 -2.23 8.42 16.98
CA ILE A 116 -2.73 7.42 16.02
C ILE A 116 -3.32 8.09 14.78
N GLN A 117 -4.17 9.11 14.95
CA GLN A 117 -4.77 9.83 13.82
C GLN A 117 -3.70 10.50 12.91
N LYS A 118 -2.60 10.95 13.50
CA LYS A 118 -1.47 11.54 12.77
C LYS A 118 -0.47 10.51 12.25
N HIS A 119 -0.52 9.27 12.72
CA HIS A 119 0.41 8.23 12.33
C HIS A 119 0.32 8.01 10.80
N PRO A 120 1.44 8.06 10.05
CA PRO A 120 1.42 7.91 8.59
C PRO A 120 0.73 6.62 8.14
N GLY A 121 0.97 5.52 8.86
CA GLY A 121 0.31 4.22 8.65
C GLY A 121 -1.21 4.26 8.79
N TYR A 122 -1.78 5.16 9.60
CA TYR A 122 -3.23 5.33 9.73
C TYR A 122 -3.78 6.35 8.72
N LYS A 123 -3.05 7.47 8.57
CA LYS A 123 -3.47 8.63 7.79
C LYS A 123 -3.45 8.38 6.29
N TYR A 124 -2.44 7.65 5.81
CA TYR A 124 -2.16 7.50 4.38
C TYR A 124 -2.32 6.07 3.86
N ALA A 125 -2.81 5.15 4.68
CA ALA A 125 -3.15 3.82 4.19
C ALA A 125 -4.41 3.84 3.32
N PHE A 126 -4.55 2.81 2.48
CA PHE A 126 -5.77 2.56 1.71
C PHE A 126 -6.93 2.30 2.68
N LYS A 127 -8.11 2.86 2.41
CA LYS A 127 -9.33 2.61 3.18
C LYS A 127 -10.46 2.25 2.23
N GLY A 128 -11.06 1.07 2.40
CA GLY A 128 -12.20 0.64 1.60
C GLY A 128 -12.09 -0.80 1.15
N LYS A 129 -12.84 -1.15 0.10
CA LYS A 129 -12.83 -2.48 -0.51
C LYS A 129 -12.07 -2.45 -1.83
N LEU A 130 -11.17 -3.41 -2.02
CA LEU A 130 -10.56 -3.64 -3.32
C LEU A 130 -11.59 -4.23 -4.29
N SER A 131 -11.65 -3.66 -5.49
CA SER A 131 -12.42 -4.23 -6.60
C SER A 131 -11.64 -5.29 -7.38
N ALA A 132 -10.31 -5.26 -7.26
CA ALA A 132 -9.40 -6.20 -7.90
C ALA A 132 -9.40 -7.58 -7.23
N LYS A 133 -8.93 -8.60 -7.96
CA LYS A 133 -8.76 -9.94 -7.41
C LYS A 133 -7.54 -9.97 -6.49
N VAL A 134 -7.75 -10.32 -5.22
CA VAL A 134 -6.65 -10.61 -4.28
C VAL A 134 -6.06 -11.98 -4.58
N LYS A 135 -4.73 -12.08 -4.58
CA LYS A 135 -3.98 -13.33 -4.66
C LYS A 135 -2.91 -13.32 -3.57
N PHE A 136 -2.84 -14.40 -2.80
CA PHE A 136 -1.78 -14.54 -1.80
C PHE A 136 -0.53 -15.14 -2.44
N VAL A 137 0.63 -14.64 -2.03
CA VAL A 137 1.92 -15.19 -2.43
C VAL A 137 2.64 -15.83 -1.25
N GLU A 138 3.41 -16.87 -1.55
CA GLU A 138 4.21 -17.62 -0.56
C GLU A 138 5.72 -17.44 -0.80
N ASP A 139 6.53 -17.76 0.22
CA ASP A 139 7.98 -17.74 0.08
C ASP A 139 8.45 -18.72 -1.01
N GLY A 140 9.35 -18.24 -1.87
CA GLY A 140 9.85 -18.99 -3.03
C GLY A 140 8.88 -19.06 -4.23
N GLU A 141 7.68 -18.48 -4.17
CA GLU A 141 6.79 -18.40 -5.33
C GLU A 141 7.37 -17.52 -6.44
N VAL A 142 7.27 -18.00 -7.68
CA VAL A 142 7.74 -17.28 -8.88
C VAL A 142 6.54 -16.75 -9.66
N LEU A 143 6.41 -15.41 -9.70
CA LEU A 143 5.46 -14.72 -10.55
C LEU A 143 6.05 -14.52 -11.96
N ASN A 144 5.48 -15.20 -12.96
CA ASN A 144 5.93 -15.08 -14.34
C ASN A 144 5.20 -13.94 -15.05
N TYR A 145 5.94 -12.89 -15.43
CA TYR A 145 5.42 -11.70 -16.14
C TYR A 145 6.08 -11.47 -17.52
N ASP A 146 6.72 -12.51 -18.05
CA ASP A 146 7.41 -12.46 -19.34
C ASP A 146 6.44 -12.43 -20.54
N SER A 147 6.85 -11.64 -21.55
CA SER A 147 6.24 -11.49 -22.86
C SER A 147 6.31 -12.75 -23.71
#